data_AF-A0A1T2L860-F1
#
_entry.id   AF-A0A1T2L860-F1
#
_cell.length_a   1.000
_cell.length_b   1.000
_cell.length_c   1.000
_cell.angle_alpha   90.00
_cell.angle_beta   90.00
_cell.angle_gamma   90.00
#
_symmetry.space_group_name_H-M   'P 1'
#
loop_
_entity.id
_entity.type
_entity.pdbx_description
1 polymer ?
#
loop_
_entity_poly.entity_id
_entity_poly.type
_entity_poly.pdbx_seq_one_letter_code
_entity_poly.pdbx_strand_id
1 'polypeptide(L)'
;MTTEGGASLLSGESPSLALWYAEPMSQSEAEVLFKRAQQAQRTALIHATSPFLPRLTALLASFWLGGYEEDEWLQMAQLASSEYEQVLVELLQGQLLVSRKLSGALHHLKSAFMKASNLLEAEGYFEVLKRHEVLACLPTAPHPAEPLGLEALLTEAAVIQRMGGCTAMVPKREPIDTVG
;
A
#
# COMPACT_ATOMS: atom_id res chain seq x y z
N MET A 1 -9.41 -17.27 5.56
CA MET A 1 -8.09 -16.64 5.37
C MET A 1 -8.13 -15.34 6.15
N THR A 2 -7.21 -15.20 7.10
CA THR A 2 -7.29 -14.24 8.20
C THR A 2 -7.03 -12.81 7.72
N THR A 3 -7.91 -11.90 8.13
CA THR A 3 -7.86 -10.44 8.04
C THR A 3 -6.73 -9.87 8.92
N GLU A 4 -5.50 -10.35 8.73
CA GLU A 4 -4.39 -10.08 9.66
C GLU A 4 -3.47 -8.92 9.24
N GLY A 5 -3.60 -8.41 8.01
CA GLY A 5 -2.70 -7.38 7.46
C GLY A 5 -2.52 -6.18 8.41
N GLY A 6 -3.56 -5.37 8.60
CA GLY A 6 -3.45 -4.16 9.44
C GLY A 6 -3.17 -4.43 10.91
N ALA A 7 -3.68 -5.54 11.47
CA ALA A 7 -3.46 -5.87 12.89
C ALA A 7 -2.03 -6.33 13.18
N SER A 8 -1.36 -6.96 12.19
CA SER A 8 0.03 -7.40 12.32
C SER A 8 1.02 -6.25 12.58
N LEU A 9 0.68 -5.02 12.15
CA LEU A 9 1.48 -3.82 12.40
C LEU A 9 1.63 -3.48 13.89
N LEU A 10 0.75 -4.00 14.74
CA LEU A 10 0.79 -3.80 16.18
C LEU A 10 1.44 -4.96 16.94
N SER A 11 1.92 -6.00 16.24
CA SER A 11 2.50 -7.20 16.86
C SER A 11 3.85 -6.97 17.54
N GLY A 12 4.52 -5.86 17.21
CA GLY A 12 5.89 -5.56 17.67
C GLY A 12 6.99 -6.14 16.79
N GLU A 13 6.63 -6.97 15.81
CA GLU A 13 7.54 -7.43 14.76
C GLU A 13 7.66 -6.37 13.66
N SER A 14 8.82 -6.34 12.98
CA SER A 14 9.01 -5.48 11.81
C SER A 14 8.10 -5.93 10.67
N PRO A 15 7.21 -5.07 10.15
CA PRO A 15 6.33 -5.42 9.04
C PRO A 15 7.10 -5.89 7.79
N SER A 16 6.56 -6.81 7.02
CA SER A 16 7.16 -7.17 5.74
C SER A 16 6.70 -6.22 4.64
N LEU A 17 7.64 -5.63 3.91
CA LEU A 17 7.32 -4.81 2.73
C LEU A 17 6.71 -5.63 1.58
N ALA A 18 6.76 -6.96 1.64
CA ALA A 18 6.12 -7.84 0.66
C ALA A 18 4.62 -8.00 0.90
N LEU A 19 4.15 -7.83 2.14
CA LEU A 19 2.75 -8.10 2.51
C LEU A 19 1.77 -7.06 1.96
N TRP A 20 0.52 -7.48 1.88
CA TRP A 20 -0.62 -6.64 1.57
C TRP A 20 -1.38 -6.29 2.86
N TYR A 21 -1.51 -5.00 3.14
CA TYR A 21 -2.10 -4.45 4.36
C TYR A 21 -3.49 -3.85 4.13
N ALA A 22 -3.88 -3.63 2.87
CA ALA A 22 -5.11 -2.96 2.50
C ALA A 22 -6.28 -3.93 2.23
N GLU A 23 -6.40 -4.99 3.03
CA GLU A 23 -7.62 -5.81 2.98
C GLU A 23 -8.82 -5.00 3.49
N PRO A 24 -9.96 -4.99 2.76
CA PRO A 24 -11.17 -4.30 3.19
C PRO A 24 -11.58 -4.68 4.60
N MET A 25 -11.96 -3.65 5.34
CA MET A 25 -12.36 -3.77 6.73
C MET A 25 -13.74 -3.17 6.93
N SER A 26 -14.59 -3.84 7.71
CA SER A 26 -15.86 -3.26 8.11
C SER A 26 -15.63 -2.06 9.05
N GLN A 27 -16.60 -1.16 9.15
CA GLN A 27 -16.49 0.00 10.06
C GLN A 27 -16.23 -0.43 11.51
N SER A 28 -16.89 -1.48 11.99
CA SER A 28 -16.70 -1.98 13.36
C SER A 28 -15.28 -2.51 13.60
N GLU A 29 -14.73 -3.27 12.65
CA GLU A 29 -13.33 -3.74 12.72
C GLU A 29 -12.35 -2.56 12.68
N ALA A 30 -12.60 -1.56 11.82
CA ALA A 30 -11.77 -0.37 11.69
C ALA A 30 -11.79 0.47 12.97
N GLU A 31 -12.95 0.63 13.61
CA GLU A 31 -13.05 1.30 14.90
C GLU A 31 -12.26 0.57 15.99
N VAL A 32 -12.34 -0.76 16.03
CA VAL A 32 -11.58 -1.58 16.98
C VAL A 32 -10.08 -1.41 16.74
N LEU A 33 -9.63 -1.49 15.49
CA LEU A 33 -8.23 -1.32 15.13
C LEU A 33 -7.75 0.09 15.48
N PHE A 34 -8.53 1.12 15.17
CA PHE A 34 -8.22 2.51 15.48
C PHE A 34 -8.07 2.74 16.98
N LYS A 35 -9.00 2.24 17.80
CA LYS A 35 -8.92 2.32 19.28
C LYS A 35 -7.68 1.61 19.82
N ARG A 36 -7.35 0.42 19.30
CA ARG A 36 -6.15 -0.34 19.68
C ARG A 36 -4.87 0.41 19.29
N ALA A 37 -4.82 0.98 18.10
CA ALA A 37 -3.69 1.76 17.60
C ALA A 37 -3.47 3.01 18.46
N GLN A 38 -4.52 3.74 18.82
CA GLN A 38 -4.42 4.89 19.74
C GLN A 38 -3.92 4.48 21.13
N GLN A 39 -4.40 3.35 21.66
CA GLN A 39 -3.92 2.86 22.96
C GLN A 39 -2.43 2.48 22.89
N ALA A 40 -2.01 1.76 21.85
CA ALA A 40 -0.62 1.40 21.63
C ALA A 40 0.28 2.64 21.46
N GLN A 41 -0.21 3.67 20.78
CA GLN A 41 0.49 4.94 20.62
C GLN A 41 0.73 5.62 21.98
N ARG A 42 -0.30 5.71 22.83
CA ARG A 42 -0.17 6.28 24.19
C ARG A 42 0.84 5.50 25.02
N THR A 43 0.77 4.17 24.98
CA THR A 43 1.73 3.29 25.66
C THR A 43 3.15 3.54 25.17
N ALA A 44 3.36 3.65 23.84
CA ALA A 44 4.67 3.91 23.27
C ALA A 44 5.28 5.22 23.78
N LEU A 45 4.47 6.29 23.83
CA LEU A 45 4.87 7.60 24.35
C LEU A 45 5.22 7.54 25.85
N ILE A 46 4.43 6.85 26.67
CA ILE A 46 4.70 6.67 28.11
C ILE A 46 6.03 5.95 28.33
N HIS A 47 6.33 4.94 27.51
CA HIS A 47 7.56 4.16 27.60
C HIS A 47 8.73 4.75 26.80
N ALA A 48 8.59 5.96 26.23
CA ALA A 48 9.60 6.62 25.41
C ALA A 48 10.12 5.74 24.24
N THR A 49 9.22 4.96 23.64
CA THR A 49 9.47 4.15 22.44
C THR A 49 8.82 4.78 21.21
N SER A 50 9.21 4.35 20.00
CA SER A 50 8.70 4.94 18.76
C SER A 50 7.18 4.71 18.60
N PRO A 51 6.37 5.77 18.47
CA PRO A 51 4.93 5.66 18.21
C PRO A 51 4.60 5.48 16.72
N PHE A 52 5.60 5.23 15.86
CA PHE A 52 5.45 5.21 14.39
C PHE A 52 4.42 4.19 13.90
N LEU A 53 4.60 2.90 14.21
CA LEU A 53 3.69 1.84 13.74
C LEU A 53 2.26 1.99 14.30
N PRO A 54 2.06 2.31 15.60
CA PRO A 54 0.72 2.64 16.10
C PRO A 54 0.06 3.81 15.36
N ARG A 55 0.80 4.87 15.06
CA ARG A 55 0.26 6.02 14.32
C ARG A 55 -0.10 5.66 12.88
N LEU A 56 0.77 4.92 12.18
CA LEU A 56 0.51 4.43 10.83
C LEU A 56 -0.70 3.50 10.79
N THR A 57 -0.85 2.62 11.79
CA THR A 57 -2.01 1.73 11.92
C THR A 57 -3.30 2.52 12.14
N ALA A 58 -3.25 3.62 12.89
CA ALA A 58 -4.40 4.50 13.07
C ALA A 58 -4.82 5.17 11.76
N LEU A 59 -3.87 5.59 10.91
CA LEU A 59 -4.16 6.13 9.57
C LEU A 59 -4.77 5.08 8.62
N LEU A 60 -4.26 3.84 8.67
CA LEU A 60 -4.86 2.73 7.93
C LEU A 60 -6.31 2.51 8.38
N ALA A 61 -6.58 2.53 9.67
CA ALA A 61 -7.92 2.34 10.20
C ALA A 61 -8.85 3.53 9.86
N SER A 62 -8.34 4.77 9.93
CA SER A 62 -9.13 5.96 9.58
C SER A 62 -9.58 5.96 8.12
N PHE A 63 -8.74 5.44 7.20
CA PHE A 63 -9.11 5.22 5.80
C PHE A 63 -10.42 4.43 5.66
N TRP A 64 -10.53 3.30 6.38
CA TRP A 64 -11.72 2.45 6.34
C TRP A 64 -12.93 3.04 7.08
N LEU A 65 -12.70 4.01 7.97
CA LEU A 65 -13.74 4.82 8.60
C LEU A 65 -14.21 5.99 7.71
N GLY A 66 -13.67 6.12 6.50
CA GLY A 66 -14.02 7.16 5.54
C GLY A 66 -13.16 8.42 5.65
N GLY A 67 -12.10 8.42 6.45
CA GLY A 67 -11.12 9.50 6.54
C GLY A 67 -9.93 9.26 5.61
N TYR A 68 -9.80 10.06 4.56
CA TYR A 68 -8.57 10.10 3.76
C TYR A 68 -8.18 11.55 3.50
N GLU A 69 -7.05 11.96 4.06
CA GLU A 69 -6.44 13.26 3.82
C GLU A 69 -4.99 13.04 3.43
N GLU A 70 -4.63 13.41 2.21
CA GLU A 70 -3.27 13.21 1.67
C GLU A 70 -2.20 13.88 2.54
N ASP A 71 -2.53 15.02 3.14
CA ASP A 71 -1.64 15.76 4.05
C ASP A 71 -1.30 14.97 5.32
N GLU A 72 -2.21 14.14 5.84
CA GLU A 72 -1.93 13.29 7.01
C GLU A 72 -0.91 12.19 6.67
N TRP A 73 -1.01 11.60 5.48
CA TRP A 73 -0.05 10.61 4.98
C TRP A 73 1.31 11.24 4.68
N LEU A 74 1.34 12.44 4.10
CA LEU A 74 2.57 13.19 3.88
C LEU A 74 3.27 13.53 5.20
N GLN A 75 2.51 14.00 6.21
CA GLN A 75 3.04 14.23 7.55
C GLN A 75 3.58 12.94 8.17
N MET A 76 2.89 11.81 7.99
CA MET A 76 3.35 10.51 8.48
C MET A 76 4.69 10.12 7.84
N ALA A 77 4.85 10.32 6.53
CA ALA A 77 6.10 10.07 5.82
C ALA A 77 7.25 10.97 6.31
N GLN A 78 6.98 12.23 6.65
CA GLN A 78 7.99 13.14 7.21
C GLN A 78 8.44 12.76 8.63
N LEU A 79 7.60 12.03 9.37
CA LEU A 79 7.93 11.53 10.71
C LEU A 79 8.69 10.21 10.70
N ALA A 80 8.81 9.57 9.54
CA ALA A 80 9.59 8.36 9.38
C ALA A 80 11.07 8.64 9.67
N SER A 81 11.64 7.84 10.57
CA SER A 81 13.02 7.93 11.05
C SER A 81 14.01 7.15 10.18
N SER A 82 13.51 6.29 9.29
CA SER A 82 14.31 5.43 8.41
C SER A 82 13.73 5.33 7.01
N GLU A 83 14.56 4.91 6.05
CA GLU A 83 14.12 4.61 4.68
C GLU A 83 13.03 3.54 4.66
N TYR A 84 13.21 2.48 5.46
CA TYR A 84 12.21 1.42 5.61
C TYR A 84 10.84 1.98 6.03
N GLU A 85 10.80 2.87 7.03
CA GLU A 85 9.56 3.50 7.49
C GLU A 85 8.92 4.38 6.41
N GLN A 86 9.72 5.14 5.65
CA GLN A 86 9.23 5.95 4.53
C GLN A 86 8.59 5.08 3.44
N VAL A 87 9.26 3.97 3.10
CA VAL A 87 8.77 3.00 2.12
C VAL A 87 7.48 2.35 2.61
N LEU A 88 7.40 1.99 3.89
CA LEU A 88 6.20 1.37 4.47
C LEU A 88 4.98 2.31 4.40
N VAL A 89 5.15 3.60 4.70
CA VAL A 89 4.05 4.59 4.59
C VAL A 89 3.55 4.68 3.15
N GLU A 90 4.46 4.87 2.20
CA GLU A 90 4.11 5.02 0.78
C GLU A 90 3.50 3.75 0.20
N LEU A 91 4.00 2.58 0.62
CA LEU A 91 3.44 1.29 0.26
C LEU A 91 2.01 1.16 0.77
N LEU A 92 1.76 1.38 2.07
CA LEU A 92 0.41 1.29 2.65
C LEU A 92 -0.56 2.25 1.98
N GLN A 93 -0.14 3.50 1.75
CA GLN A 93 -0.95 4.49 1.04
C GLN A 93 -1.33 3.98 -0.35
N GLY A 94 -0.35 3.49 -1.13
CA GLY A 94 -0.62 2.93 -2.45
C GLY A 94 -1.57 1.74 -2.42
N GLN A 95 -1.40 0.82 -1.47
CA GLN A 95 -2.27 -0.35 -1.33
C GLN A 95 -3.72 0.05 -1.00
N LEU A 96 -3.93 1.00 -0.08
CA LEU A 96 -5.25 1.51 0.30
C LEU A 96 -5.93 2.24 -0.87
N LEU A 97 -5.18 3.05 -1.61
CA LEU A 97 -5.71 3.70 -2.80
C LEU A 97 -6.09 2.66 -3.89
N VAL A 98 -5.29 1.61 -4.07
CA VAL A 98 -5.61 0.54 -5.05
C VAL A 98 -6.85 -0.23 -4.60
N SER A 99 -7.04 -0.51 -3.31
CA SER A 99 -8.22 -1.23 -2.82
C SER A 99 -9.55 -0.50 -3.08
N ARG A 100 -9.47 0.82 -3.33
CA ARG A 100 -10.58 1.68 -3.74
C ARG A 100 -10.48 2.16 -5.19
N LYS A 101 -9.53 1.65 -5.97
CA LYS A 101 -9.24 2.03 -7.37
C LYS A 101 -9.13 3.55 -7.56
N LEU A 102 -8.49 4.23 -6.62
CA LEU A 102 -8.29 5.67 -6.63
C LEU A 102 -7.12 6.09 -7.54
N SER A 103 -7.20 7.30 -8.10
CA SER A 103 -6.12 7.89 -8.90
C SER A 103 -4.87 8.09 -8.05
N GLY A 104 -3.69 7.93 -8.67
CA GLY A 104 -2.41 8.02 -7.96
C GLY A 104 -1.99 6.73 -7.24
N ALA A 105 -2.88 5.76 -7.06
CA ALA A 105 -2.58 4.52 -6.35
C ALA A 105 -1.37 3.77 -6.91
N LEU A 106 -1.32 3.58 -8.24
CA LEU A 106 -0.23 2.89 -8.92
C LEU A 106 1.08 3.67 -8.87
N HIS A 107 1.03 5.01 -8.80
CA HIS A 107 2.21 5.84 -8.63
C HIS A 107 2.88 5.56 -7.27
N HIS A 108 2.10 5.56 -6.19
CA HIS A 108 2.60 5.21 -4.86
C HIS A 108 3.16 3.78 -4.81
N LEU A 109 2.45 2.78 -5.35
CA LEU A 109 2.95 1.40 -5.37
C LEU A 109 4.28 1.27 -6.14
N LYS A 110 4.39 1.92 -7.30
CA LYS A 110 5.62 1.90 -8.10
C LYS A 110 6.77 2.60 -7.38
N SER A 111 6.53 3.80 -6.84
CA SER A 111 7.54 4.57 -6.12
C SER A 111 8.02 3.84 -4.86
N ALA A 112 7.10 3.30 -4.06
CA ALA A 112 7.43 2.48 -2.90
C ALA A 112 8.25 1.24 -3.29
N PHE A 113 7.88 0.54 -4.38
CA PHE A 113 8.62 -0.63 -4.85
C PHE A 113 10.05 -0.28 -5.30
N MET A 114 10.25 0.83 -6.01
CA MET A 114 11.58 1.27 -6.44
C MET A 114 12.50 1.51 -5.23
N LYS A 115 11.97 2.12 -4.17
CA LYS A 115 12.70 2.34 -2.91
C LYS A 115 12.89 1.05 -2.10
N ALA A 116 11.89 0.17 -2.10
CA ALA A 116 11.93 -1.12 -1.40
C ALA A 116 12.91 -2.13 -2.02
N SER A 117 13.36 -1.91 -3.26
CA SER A 117 14.13 -2.89 -4.03
C SER A 117 15.39 -3.42 -3.31
N ASN A 118 16.06 -2.58 -2.52
CA ASN A 118 17.24 -2.96 -1.73
C ASN A 118 16.90 -3.46 -0.31
N LEU A 119 15.64 -3.35 0.12
CA LEU A 119 15.16 -3.73 1.45
C LEU A 119 14.41 -5.08 1.43
N LEU A 120 14.06 -5.57 0.25
CA LEU A 120 13.36 -6.83 0.05
C LEU A 120 14.35 -7.97 -0.15
N GLU A 121 14.08 -9.09 0.52
CA GLU A 121 14.69 -10.37 0.17
C GLU A 121 14.22 -10.81 -1.23
N ALA A 122 15.01 -11.66 -1.90
CA ALA A 122 14.77 -12.04 -3.29
C ALA A 122 13.35 -12.59 -3.54
N GLU A 123 12.83 -13.44 -2.65
CA GLU A 123 11.47 -13.99 -2.77
C GLU A 123 10.41 -12.88 -2.69
N GLY A 124 10.51 -12.00 -1.68
CA GLY A 124 9.60 -10.87 -1.51
C GLY A 124 9.67 -9.87 -2.67
N TYR A 125 10.86 -9.65 -3.24
CA TYR A 125 11.04 -8.80 -4.42
C TYR A 125 10.20 -9.29 -5.60
N PHE A 126 10.32 -10.58 -5.95
CA PHE A 126 9.59 -11.14 -7.09
C PHE A 126 8.08 -11.23 -6.84
N GLU A 127 7.68 -11.50 -5.60
CA GLU A 127 6.26 -11.48 -5.21
C GLU A 127 5.65 -10.10 -5.46
N VAL A 128 6.28 -9.04 -4.95
CA VAL A 128 5.80 -7.66 -5.08
C VAL A 128 5.81 -7.22 -6.54
N LEU A 129 6.89 -7.53 -7.28
CA LEU A 129 7.02 -7.19 -8.70
C LEU A 129 5.85 -7.77 -9.50
N LYS A 130 5.62 -9.08 -9.38
CA LYS A 130 4.55 -9.78 -10.10
C LYS A 130 3.17 -9.24 -9.73
N ARG A 131 2.94 -8.97 -8.44
CA ARG A 131 1.69 -8.35 -7.96
C ARG A 131 1.47 -6.98 -8.61
N HIS A 132 2.49 -6.11 -8.59
CA HIS A 132 2.38 -4.76 -9.13
C HIS A 132 2.21 -4.75 -10.65
N GLU A 133 2.86 -5.65 -11.39
CA GLU A 133 2.67 -5.81 -12.84
C GLU A 133 1.23 -6.16 -13.19
N VAL A 134 0.59 -7.04 -12.43
CA VAL A 134 -0.82 -7.40 -12.64
C VAL A 134 -1.72 -6.22 -12.27
N LEU A 135 -1.52 -5.62 -11.09
CA LEU A 135 -2.34 -4.49 -10.62
C LEU A 135 -2.25 -3.25 -11.51
N ALA A 136 -1.15 -3.07 -12.27
CA ALA A 136 -0.98 -1.97 -13.20
C ALA A 136 -2.05 -1.93 -14.32
N CYS A 137 -2.79 -3.02 -14.53
CA CYS A 137 -3.89 -3.10 -15.48
C CYS A 137 -5.23 -2.59 -14.94
N LEU A 138 -5.33 -2.24 -13.65
CA LEU A 138 -6.58 -1.76 -13.05
C LEU A 138 -6.90 -0.32 -13.49
N PRO A 139 -8.15 -0.03 -13.89
CA PRO A 139 -8.59 1.34 -14.09
C PRO A 139 -8.70 2.05 -12.74
N THR A 140 -8.11 3.24 -12.66
CA THR A 140 -8.23 4.12 -11.49
C THR A 140 -9.07 5.35 -11.80
N ALA A 141 -9.83 5.85 -10.82
CA ALA A 141 -10.70 7.01 -10.96
C ALA A 141 -10.49 8.03 -9.82
N PRO A 142 -10.91 9.30 -9.97
CA PRO A 142 -10.82 10.29 -8.89
C PRO A 142 -11.75 9.99 -7.70
N HIS A 143 -12.83 9.25 -7.95
CA HIS A 143 -13.80 8.87 -6.93
C HIS A 143 -13.56 7.42 -6.51
N PRO A 144 -13.75 7.09 -5.22
CA PRO A 144 -13.47 5.76 -4.73
C PRO A 144 -14.53 4.76 -5.23
N ALA A 145 -14.08 3.58 -5.66
CA ALA A 145 -14.92 2.43 -5.94
C ALA A 145 -15.27 1.66 -4.66
N GLU A 146 -16.12 0.64 -4.79
CA GLU A 146 -16.33 -0.36 -3.74
C GLU A 146 -15.00 -0.99 -3.31
N PRO A 147 -14.81 -1.26 -2.01
CA PRO A 147 -13.56 -1.76 -1.49
C PRO A 147 -13.35 -3.22 -1.92
N LEU A 148 -12.18 -3.52 -2.47
CA LEU A 148 -11.82 -4.87 -2.94
C LEU A 148 -10.55 -5.37 -2.24
N GLY A 149 -10.57 -6.66 -1.86
CA GLY A 149 -9.39 -7.37 -1.35
C GLY A 149 -8.40 -7.71 -2.47
N LEU A 150 -7.17 -8.09 -2.09
CA LEU A 150 -6.10 -8.30 -3.07
C LEU A 150 -6.46 -9.34 -4.13
N GLU A 151 -7.05 -10.47 -3.72
CA GLU A 151 -7.42 -11.55 -4.65
C GLU A 151 -8.42 -11.07 -5.72
N ALA A 152 -9.44 -10.30 -5.31
CA ALA A 152 -10.43 -9.74 -6.22
C ALA A 152 -9.80 -8.73 -7.20
N LEU A 153 -8.91 -7.86 -6.69
CA LEU A 153 -8.19 -6.89 -7.51
C LEU A 153 -7.30 -7.58 -8.55
N LEU A 154 -6.53 -8.59 -8.14
CA LEU A 154 -5.68 -9.36 -9.05
C LEU A 154 -6.50 -10.10 -10.11
N THR A 155 -7.66 -10.63 -9.72
CA THR A 155 -8.58 -11.29 -10.65
C THR A 155 -9.13 -10.31 -11.68
N GLU A 156 -9.64 -9.15 -11.24
CA GLU A 156 -10.15 -8.09 -12.12
C GLU A 156 -9.06 -7.64 -13.11
N ALA A 157 -7.86 -7.34 -12.61
CA ALA A 157 -6.75 -6.88 -13.43
C ALA A 157 -6.29 -7.91 -14.46
N ALA A 158 -6.22 -9.19 -14.07
CA ALA A 158 -5.87 -10.28 -14.97
C ALA A 158 -6.89 -10.49 -16.09
N VAL A 159 -8.19 -10.31 -15.80
CA VAL A 159 -9.25 -10.34 -16.83
C VAL A 159 -9.07 -9.19 -17.83
N ILE A 160 -8.84 -7.97 -17.35
CA ILE A 160 -8.60 -6.79 -18.21
C ILE A 160 -7.38 -7.01 -19.11
N GLN A 161 -6.30 -7.55 -18.55
CA GLN A 161 -5.09 -7.88 -19.29
C GLN A 161 -5.37 -8.86 -20.44
N ARG A 162 -6.13 -9.93 -20.19
CA ARG A 162 -6.48 -10.93 -21.21
C ARG A 162 -7.37 -10.38 -22.32
N MET A 163 -8.21 -9.39 -22.01
CA MET A 163 -9.07 -8.72 -22.98
C MET A 163 -8.30 -7.70 -23.84
N GLY A 164 -6.99 -7.55 -23.64
CA GLY A 164 -6.15 -6.58 -24.38
C GLY A 164 -6.34 -5.13 -23.93
N GLY A 165 -7.06 -4.89 -22.82
CA GLY A 165 -7.36 -3.56 -22.30
C GLY A 165 -6.22 -2.94 -21.50
N CYS A 166 -5.17 -3.69 -21.20
CA CYS A 166 -4.02 -3.20 -20.47
C CYS A 166 -3.01 -2.56 -21.44
N THR A 167 -3.10 -1.23 -21.63
CA THR A 167 -1.99 -0.47 -22.21
C THR A 167 -0.90 -0.34 -21.16
N ALA A 168 -0.21 -1.45 -20.87
CA ALA A 168 1.06 -1.39 -20.17
C ALA A 168 1.94 -0.38 -20.92
N MET A 169 2.60 0.53 -20.19
CA MET A 169 3.60 1.42 -20.78
C MET A 169 4.71 0.56 -21.40
N VAL A 170 4.55 0.20 -22.67
CA VAL A 170 5.66 -0.28 -23.48
C VAL A 170 6.60 0.91 -23.58
N PRO A 171 7.83 0.84 -23.03
CA PRO A 171 8.80 1.88 -23.28
C PRO A 171 9.02 1.88 -24.79
N LYS A 172 8.66 2.99 -25.43
CA LYS A 172 8.84 3.21 -26.86
C LYS A 172 10.35 3.14 -27.11
N ARG A 173 10.86 1.98 -27.54
CA ARG A 173 12.22 1.89 -28.07
C ARG A 173 12.21 2.74 -29.34
N GLU A 174 12.80 3.92 -29.26
CA GLU A 174 13.15 4.67 -30.45
C GLU A 174 14.10 3.78 -31.27
N PRO A 175 13.80 3.54 -32.55
CA PRO A 175 14.75 2.86 -33.42
C PRO A 175 15.95 3.78 -33.54
N ILE A 176 17.11 3.30 -33.08
CA ILE A 176 18.39 3.92 -33.41
C ILE A 176 18.53 3.76 -34.92
N ASP A 177 18.20 4.84 -35.65
CA ASP A 177 18.51 4.98 -37.06
C ASP A 177 20.02 4.78 -37.21
N THR A 178 20.38 3.63 -37.76
CA THR A 178 21.75 3.34 -38.18
C THR A 178 21.93 4.06 -39.51
N VAL A 179 22.70 5.15 -39.52
CA VAL A 179 23.09 5.83 -40.76
C VAL A 179 24.61 5.88 -40.85
N GLY A 180 25.13 5.21 -41.88
CA GLY A 180 26.26 5.63 -42.71
C GLY A 180 27.64 5.63 -42.12
#